data_AF-A0A521TPX9-F1
#
_entry.id   AF-A0A521TPX9-F1
#
_cell.length_a   1.000
_cell.length_b   1.000
_cell.length_c   1.000
_cell.angle_alpha   90.00
_cell.angle_beta   90.00
_cell.angle_gamma   90.00
#
_symmetry.space_group_name_H-M   'P 1'
#
loop_
_entity.id
_entity.type
_entity.pdbx_description
1 polymer ?
#
loop_
_entity_poly.entity_id
_entity_poly.type
_entity_poly.pdbx_seq_one_letter_code
_entity_poly.pdbx_strand_id
1 'polypeptide(L)'
;MLSRYARALVALSLLGAAPGCGNTAPPPLYPITLRVMSDSRPLPGAAVVIAGRELGATDAQGRFRMETVGVEGTSVEVVVRCPAGFRSPAQPLSVVLRSTVQLDQAQRGQGIETTAQCPPTQRIAAVVVRVPGRPNLPILYENREITRTDLQGIAHMIFRVGGGDTLRLRVDTREQPLLRPANPELVVHTTDADNVYVSTQGFEEAAPPRAPRPRSAPVIRGPQRIPARRPGGFF
;
A
#
# COMPACT_ATOMS: atom_id res chain seq x y z
N MET A 1 -98.12 46.95 -37.24
CA MET A 1 -96.68 46.61 -37.14
C MET A 1 -96.49 46.09 -35.71
N LEU A 2 -96.04 44.88 -35.36
CA LEU A 2 -95.41 43.71 -35.98
C LEU A 2 -95.67 42.53 -35.01
N SER A 3 -96.05 41.34 -35.50
CA SER A 3 -95.26 40.08 -35.50
C SER A 3 -95.07 39.42 -34.11
N ARG A 4 -95.83 38.37 -33.75
CA ARG A 4 -95.67 36.92 -34.07
C ARG A 4 -94.45 36.22 -33.43
N TYR A 5 -94.73 35.01 -32.92
CA TYR A 5 -93.90 33.77 -32.89
C TYR A 5 -93.34 33.23 -31.56
N ALA A 6 -93.99 32.12 -31.17
CA ALA A 6 -93.47 30.88 -30.60
C ALA A 6 -91.97 30.58 -30.77
N ARG A 7 -91.34 30.08 -29.69
CA ARG A 7 -90.08 29.31 -29.69
C ARG A 7 -90.15 28.29 -28.54
N ALA A 8 -90.25 26.99 -28.79
CA ALA A 8 -89.22 26.04 -29.27
C ALA A 8 -88.28 25.58 -28.14
N LEU A 9 -88.49 24.33 -27.72
CA LEU A 9 -87.68 23.51 -26.82
C LEU A 9 -86.26 23.33 -27.38
N VAL A 10 -85.24 23.48 -26.54
CA VAL A 10 -83.87 23.02 -26.81
C VAL A 10 -83.42 22.18 -25.61
N ALA A 11 -83.21 20.89 -25.86
CA ALA A 11 -82.65 19.93 -24.92
C ALA A 11 -81.12 20.13 -24.83
N LEU A 12 -80.64 20.34 -23.61
CA LEU A 12 -79.23 20.59 -23.30
C LEU A 12 -78.56 19.27 -22.90
N SER A 13 -77.76 18.71 -23.81
CA SER A 13 -76.96 17.50 -23.61
C SER A 13 -75.76 17.79 -22.70
N LEU A 14 -75.76 17.21 -21.49
CA LEU A 14 -74.63 17.25 -20.55
C LEU A 14 -73.47 16.37 -21.07
N LEU A 15 -72.35 17.00 -21.45
CA LEU A 15 -71.07 16.34 -21.64
C LEU A 15 -70.44 16.01 -20.28
N GLY A 16 -70.23 14.72 -20.01
CA GLY A 16 -69.45 14.24 -18.86
C GLY A 16 -67.95 14.33 -19.14
N ALA A 17 -67.25 15.18 -18.37
CA ALA A 17 -65.80 15.19 -18.30
C ALA A 17 -65.35 14.23 -17.19
N ALA A 18 -64.72 13.11 -17.57
CA ALA A 18 -64.04 12.22 -16.63
C ALA A 18 -62.67 12.83 -16.27
N PRO A 19 -62.32 12.98 -14.98
CA PRO A 19 -60.97 13.36 -14.58
C PRO A 19 -60.04 12.18 -14.84
N GLY A 20 -59.07 12.37 -15.74
CA GLY A 20 -58.02 11.40 -15.99
C GLY A 20 -57.14 11.23 -14.76
N CYS A 21 -57.09 10.01 -14.21
CA CYS A 21 -56.13 9.61 -13.20
C CYS A 21 -54.71 9.75 -13.77
N GLY A 22 -53.97 10.76 -13.32
CA GLY A 22 -52.54 10.84 -13.52
C GLY A 22 -51.85 9.74 -12.73
N ASN A 23 -51.61 8.59 -13.36
CA ASN A 23 -50.76 7.52 -12.83
C ASN A 23 -49.30 7.99 -12.87
N THR A 24 -48.91 8.84 -11.92
CA THR A 24 -47.49 9.12 -11.66
C THR A 24 -46.93 7.92 -10.90
N ALA A 25 -46.34 6.98 -11.63
CA ALA A 25 -45.64 5.85 -11.02
C ALA A 25 -44.56 6.38 -10.04
N PRO A 26 -44.43 5.80 -8.83
CA PRO A 26 -43.40 6.20 -7.88
C PRO A 26 -42.00 6.12 -8.52
N PRO A 27 -41.09 7.05 -8.21
CA PRO A 27 -39.74 7.01 -8.77
C PRO A 27 -39.03 5.70 -8.36
N PRO A 28 -38.27 5.08 -9.27
CA PRO A 28 -37.60 3.82 -8.98
C PRO A 28 -36.55 3.99 -7.87
N LEU A 29 -36.61 3.11 -6.87
CA LEU A 29 -35.62 3.01 -5.81
C LEU A 29 -34.61 1.92 -6.15
N TYR A 30 -33.33 2.23 -5.99
CA TYR A 30 -32.23 1.30 -6.21
C TYR A 30 -31.59 0.96 -4.87
N PRO A 31 -31.76 -0.27 -4.36
CA PRO A 31 -31.04 -0.73 -3.18
C PRO A 31 -29.56 -0.90 -3.52
N ILE A 32 -28.68 -0.33 -2.70
CA ILE A 32 -27.23 -0.43 -2.80
C ILE A 32 -26.71 -1.01 -1.48
N THR A 33 -25.90 -2.06 -1.58
CA THR A 33 -25.14 -2.62 -0.47
C THR A 33 -23.67 -2.33 -0.67
N LEU A 34 -23.12 -1.46 0.17
CA LEU A 34 -21.68 -1.21 0.26
C LEU A 34 -21.05 -2.16 1.27
N ARG A 35 -19.99 -2.85 0.86
CA ARG A 35 -19.13 -3.65 1.73
C ARG A 35 -17.80 -2.92 1.89
N VAL A 36 -17.37 -2.67 3.12
CA VAL A 36 -16.07 -2.07 3.41
C VAL A 36 -15.20 -3.12 4.08
N MET A 37 -14.01 -3.32 3.53
CA MET A 37 -13.07 -4.34 3.97
C MET A 37 -11.71 -3.72 4.27
N SER A 38 -11.00 -4.30 5.24
CA SER A 38 -9.58 -4.09 5.48
C SER A 38 -8.87 -5.40 5.17
N ASP A 39 -8.10 -5.41 4.09
CA ASP A 39 -7.47 -6.61 3.52
C ASP A 39 -8.54 -7.67 3.19
N SER A 40 -8.85 -8.57 4.12
CA SER A 40 -9.88 -9.60 4.00
C SER A 40 -10.93 -9.58 5.12
N ARG A 41 -10.85 -8.61 6.03
CA ARG A 41 -11.74 -8.52 7.19
C ARG A 41 -12.80 -7.43 6.99
N PRO A 42 -14.06 -7.67 7.41
CA PRO A 42 -15.07 -6.63 7.41
C PRO A 42 -14.67 -5.46 8.32
N LEU A 43 -14.86 -4.23 7.84
CA LEU A 43 -14.49 -3.03 8.60
C LEU A 43 -15.75 -2.26 9.06
N PRO A 44 -16.07 -2.29 10.37
CA PRO A 44 -17.14 -1.48 10.95
C PRO A 44 -16.75 0.00 11.08
N GLY A 45 -17.75 0.87 11.16
CA GLY A 45 -17.57 2.30 11.48
C GLY A 45 -16.97 3.14 10.35
N ALA A 46 -16.93 2.64 9.11
CA ALA A 46 -16.56 3.45 7.95
C ALA A 46 -17.73 4.33 7.52
N ALA A 47 -17.55 5.64 7.50
CA ALA A 47 -18.59 6.59 7.14
C ALA A 47 -18.80 6.62 5.62
N VAL A 48 -20.07 6.63 5.21
CA VAL A 48 -20.50 6.59 3.81
C VAL A 48 -21.10 7.93 3.44
N VAL A 49 -20.52 8.57 2.44
CA VAL A 49 -20.86 9.92 2.00
C VAL A 49 -21.28 9.88 0.53
N ILE A 50 -22.44 10.44 0.23
CA ILE A 50 -22.95 10.58 -1.15
C ILE A 50 -23.36 12.03 -1.37
N ALA A 51 -22.96 12.60 -2.51
CA ALA A 51 -23.22 14.00 -2.85
C ALA A 51 -22.84 14.97 -1.71
N GLY A 52 -21.74 14.67 -1.01
CA GLY A 52 -21.23 15.48 0.11
C GLY A 52 -21.96 15.30 1.44
N ARG A 53 -23.04 14.52 1.50
CA ARG A 53 -23.79 14.24 2.74
C ARG A 53 -23.45 12.86 3.29
N GLU A 54 -23.09 12.79 4.57
CA GLU A 54 -22.93 11.53 5.28
C GLU A 54 -24.28 10.89 5.52
N LEU A 55 -24.44 9.63 5.07
CA LEU A 55 -25.69 8.88 5.20
C LEU A 55 -25.68 7.92 6.39
N GLY A 56 -24.49 7.54 6.86
CA GLY A 56 -24.28 6.65 7.99
C GLY A 56 -22.93 5.97 7.95
N ALA A 57 -22.78 4.90 8.72
CA ALA A 57 -21.54 4.13 8.83
C ALA A 57 -21.79 2.62 8.67
N THR A 58 -20.73 1.87 8.32
CA THR A 58 -20.80 0.42 8.22
C THR A 58 -21.04 -0.27 9.55
N ASP A 59 -21.82 -1.35 9.52
CA ASP A 59 -22.13 -2.21 10.66
C ASP A 59 -20.96 -3.14 11.06
N ALA A 60 -21.19 -4.00 12.06
CA ALA A 60 -20.21 -4.99 12.55
C ALA A 60 -19.72 -5.97 11.47
N GLN A 61 -20.50 -6.16 10.41
CA GLN A 61 -20.19 -7.02 9.27
C GLN A 61 -19.54 -6.22 8.12
N GLY A 62 -19.20 -4.95 8.35
CA GLY A 62 -18.61 -4.06 7.37
C GLY A 62 -19.57 -3.71 6.24
N ARG A 63 -20.88 -3.80 6.48
CA ARG A 63 -21.92 -3.54 5.47
C ARG A 63 -22.64 -2.24 5.77
N PHE A 64 -23.02 -1.54 4.71
CA PHE A 64 -23.92 -0.41 4.76
C PHE A 64 -24.95 -0.57 3.64
N ARG A 65 -26.24 -0.56 4.01
CA ARG A 65 -27.34 -0.68 3.06
C ARG A 65 -28.04 0.66 2.94
N MET A 66 -28.36 1.04 1.71
CA MET A 66 -29.13 2.24 1.44
C MET A 66 -30.01 2.03 0.22
N GLU A 67 -30.98 2.92 0.05
CA GLU A 67 -31.76 3.04 -1.18
C GLU A 67 -31.54 4.44 -1.73
N THR A 68 -31.33 4.54 -3.03
CA THR A 68 -31.19 5.83 -3.71
C THR A 68 -32.20 5.93 -4.84
N VAL A 69 -32.72 7.13 -5.03
CA VAL A 69 -33.55 7.48 -6.18
C VAL A 69 -32.62 7.86 -7.33
N GLY A 70 -32.95 7.45 -8.55
CA GLY A 70 -32.20 7.88 -9.72
C GLY A 70 -32.79 7.36 -11.02
N VAL A 71 -32.07 7.59 -12.11
CA VAL A 71 -32.41 7.06 -13.43
C VAL A 71 -31.52 5.85 -13.69
N GLU A 72 -32.11 4.79 -14.24
CA GLU A 72 -31.36 3.61 -14.68
C GLU A 72 -30.23 4.00 -15.64
N GLY A 73 -29.04 3.43 -15.43
CA GLY A 73 -27.82 3.76 -16.15
C GLY A 73 -27.04 4.94 -15.59
N THR A 74 -27.59 5.70 -14.64
CA THR A 74 -26.85 6.81 -13.99
C THR A 74 -25.80 6.27 -13.03
N SER A 75 -24.63 6.91 -12.95
CA SER A 75 -23.64 6.58 -11.92
C SER A 75 -23.74 7.51 -10.71
N VAL A 76 -23.67 6.93 -9.51
CA VAL A 76 -23.62 7.63 -8.24
C VAL A 76 -22.22 7.51 -7.66
N GLU A 77 -21.64 8.64 -7.28
CA GLU A 77 -20.35 8.68 -6.59
C GLU A 77 -20.53 8.43 -5.09
N VAL A 78 -19.88 7.38 -4.59
CA VAL A 78 -19.89 7.00 -3.18
C VAL A 78 -18.50 7.21 -2.61
N VAL A 79 -18.39 8.11 -1.64
CA VAL A 79 -17.14 8.39 -0.92
C VAL A 79 -17.17 7.63 0.40
N VAL A 80 -16.12 6.84 0.65
CA VAL A 80 -15.95 6.08 1.90
C VAL A 80 -14.85 6.71 2.72
N ARG A 81 -15.18 7.10 3.96
CA ARG A 81 -14.24 7.61 4.94
C ARG A 81 -13.96 6.53 5.97
N CYS A 82 -12.77 5.94 5.89
CA CYS A 82 -12.36 4.89 6.82
C CYS A 82 -12.07 5.48 8.21
N PRO A 83 -12.28 4.71 9.29
CA PRO A 83 -11.99 5.13 10.67
C PRO A 83 -10.48 5.30 10.91
N ALA A 84 -10.12 5.85 12.07
CA ALA A 84 -8.73 6.05 12.47
C ALA A 84 -7.92 4.75 12.39
N GLY A 85 -6.68 4.85 11.89
CA GLY A 85 -5.80 3.69 11.66
C GLY A 85 -5.99 3.00 10.30
N PHE A 86 -6.93 3.47 9.47
CA PHE A 86 -7.16 2.98 8.11
C PHE A 86 -7.13 4.13 7.10
N ARG A 87 -6.74 3.81 5.87
CA ARG A 87 -6.61 4.77 4.78
C ARG A 87 -7.86 4.72 3.89
N SER A 88 -8.45 5.89 3.65
CA SER A 88 -9.58 6.04 2.72
C SER A 88 -9.15 5.87 1.25
N PRO A 89 -9.99 5.29 0.39
CA PRO A 89 -9.77 5.29 -1.06
C PRO A 89 -9.53 6.71 -1.58
N ALA A 90 -8.52 6.88 -2.44
CA ALA A 90 -8.19 8.18 -3.02
C ALA A 90 -9.24 8.69 -4.01
N GLN A 91 -9.98 7.77 -4.63
CA GLN A 91 -11.03 8.07 -5.61
C GLN A 91 -12.39 7.59 -5.09
N PRO A 92 -13.47 8.35 -5.32
CA PRO A 92 -14.83 7.90 -5.06
C PRO A 92 -15.17 6.63 -5.86
N LEU A 93 -16.04 5.79 -5.30
CA LEU A 93 -16.55 4.60 -5.96
C LEU A 93 -17.70 5.00 -6.89
N SER A 94 -17.64 4.59 -8.15
CA SER A 94 -18.68 4.85 -9.15
C SER A 94 -19.66 3.66 -9.18
N VAL A 95 -20.90 3.89 -8.75
CA VAL A 95 -21.95 2.86 -8.67
C VAL A 95 -23.03 3.14 -9.70
N VAL A 96 -23.13 2.29 -10.72
CA VAL A 96 -24.14 2.42 -11.76
C VAL A 96 -25.48 1.86 -11.28
N LEU A 97 -26.52 2.70 -11.32
CA LEU A 97 -27.89 2.34 -10.98
C LEU A 97 -28.46 1.45 -12.06
N ARG A 98 -28.78 0.21 -11.70
CA ARG A 98 -29.42 -0.77 -12.59
C ARG A 98 -30.49 -1.52 -11.85
N SER A 99 -31.60 -1.78 -12.52
CA SER A 99 -32.63 -2.66 -11.98
C SER A 99 -32.05 -4.08 -11.91
N THR A 100 -32.09 -4.69 -10.74
CA THR A 100 -31.69 -6.09 -10.58
C THR A 100 -32.94 -6.94 -10.67
N VAL A 101 -33.27 -7.39 -11.89
CA VAL A 101 -34.36 -8.35 -12.11
C VAL A 101 -33.85 -9.73 -11.69
N GLN A 102 -33.92 -10.04 -10.39
CA GLN A 102 -33.62 -11.39 -9.90
C GLN A 102 -34.86 -12.27 -10.06
N LEU A 103 -34.67 -13.37 -10.79
CA LEU A 103 -35.68 -14.41 -11.05
C LEU A 103 -36.17 -15.04 -9.73
N ASP A 104 -35.29 -15.13 -8.74
CA ASP A 104 -35.57 -15.72 -7.43
C ASP A 104 -36.13 -14.69 -6.43
N GLN A 105 -37.33 -14.95 -5.92
CA GLN A 105 -38.08 -14.03 -5.07
C GLN A 105 -37.43 -13.84 -3.69
N ALA A 106 -36.61 -14.80 -3.24
CA ALA A 106 -35.82 -14.71 -2.00
C ALA A 106 -34.59 -13.79 -2.11
N GLN A 107 -34.15 -13.47 -3.34
CA GLN A 107 -33.01 -12.59 -3.59
C GLN A 107 -33.42 -11.17 -4.01
N ARG A 108 -34.69 -10.95 -4.38
CA ARG A 108 -35.27 -9.62 -4.67
C ARG A 108 -35.06 -8.69 -3.47
N GLY A 109 -34.00 -7.88 -3.53
CA GLY A 109 -33.57 -7.00 -2.44
C GLY A 109 -32.06 -6.99 -2.20
N GLN A 110 -31.28 -7.89 -2.81
CA GLN A 110 -29.81 -7.86 -2.70
C GLN A 110 -29.20 -6.62 -3.39
N GLY A 111 -29.90 -6.06 -4.36
CA GLY A 111 -29.57 -4.77 -4.95
C GLY A 111 -28.21 -4.74 -5.63
N ILE A 112 -27.66 -3.55 -5.78
CA ILE A 112 -26.33 -3.32 -6.34
C ILE A 112 -25.31 -3.50 -5.22
N GLU A 113 -24.45 -4.51 -5.32
CA GLU A 113 -23.35 -4.70 -4.38
C GLU A 113 -22.07 -4.05 -4.89
N THR A 114 -21.38 -3.30 -4.02
CA THR A 114 -20.05 -2.74 -4.30
C THR A 114 -19.14 -2.89 -3.09
N THR A 115 -17.82 -2.95 -3.31
CA THR A 115 -16.83 -3.16 -2.26
C THR A 115 -15.81 -2.03 -2.25
N ALA A 116 -15.53 -1.48 -1.07
CA ALA A 116 -14.48 -0.51 -0.80
C ALA A 116 -13.37 -1.17 0.03
N GLN A 117 -12.12 -0.76 -0.23
CA GLN A 117 -10.95 -1.19 0.52
C GLN A 117 -10.45 -0.06 1.41
N CYS A 118 -10.23 -0.37 2.67
CA CYS A 118 -9.69 0.50 3.70
C CYS A 118 -8.44 -0.19 4.28
N PRO A 119 -7.28 -0.16 3.61
CA PRO A 119 -6.07 -0.76 4.13
C PRO A 119 -5.60 -0.03 5.41
N PRO A 120 -5.02 -0.73 6.40
CA PRO A 120 -4.37 -0.12 7.55
C PRO A 120 -3.34 0.95 7.16
N THR A 121 -3.24 2.03 7.94
CA THR A 121 -2.22 3.07 7.72
C THR A 121 -0.81 2.60 8.09
N GLN A 122 -0.71 1.60 8.97
CA GLN A 122 0.53 0.98 9.40
C GLN A 122 0.50 -0.52 9.11
N ARG A 123 1.63 -1.05 8.64
CA ARG A 123 1.93 -2.45 8.40
C ARG A 123 3.02 -2.92 9.35
N ILE A 124 3.07 -4.23 9.55
CA ILE A 124 4.12 -4.89 10.33
C ILE A 124 5.20 -5.40 9.36
N ALA A 125 6.42 -4.89 9.52
CA ALA A 125 7.60 -5.38 8.82
C ALA A 125 8.51 -6.13 9.80
N ALA A 126 8.57 -7.45 9.70
CA ALA A 126 9.56 -8.24 10.43
C ALA A 126 10.84 -8.29 9.59
N VAL A 127 11.95 -7.77 10.10
CA VAL A 127 13.23 -7.77 9.38
C VAL A 127 14.19 -8.75 10.05
N VAL A 128 14.78 -9.62 9.24
CA VAL A 128 15.82 -10.55 9.64
C VAL A 128 17.12 -10.15 8.95
N VAL A 129 18.11 -9.75 9.73
CA VAL A 129 19.46 -9.48 9.25
C VAL A 129 20.31 -10.71 9.52
N ARG A 130 20.96 -11.24 8.48
CA ARG A 130 21.88 -12.37 8.57
C ARG A 130 23.29 -11.93 8.23
N VAL A 131 24.19 -12.21 9.15
CA VAL A 131 25.62 -11.96 9.03
C VAL A 131 26.39 -13.24 9.33
N PRO A 132 26.56 -14.14 8.35
CA PRO A 132 27.07 -15.48 8.58
C PRO A 132 28.40 -15.49 9.34
N GLY A 133 28.46 -16.24 10.44
CA GLY A 133 29.68 -16.44 11.22
C GLY A 133 30.17 -15.22 12.01
N ARG A 134 29.35 -14.16 12.13
CA ARG A 134 29.71 -12.95 12.89
C ARG A 134 28.71 -12.65 14.00
N PRO A 135 28.98 -13.13 15.22
CA PRO A 135 28.13 -12.87 16.37
C PRO A 135 28.37 -11.47 16.96
N ASN A 136 27.41 -11.00 17.75
CA ASN A 136 27.49 -9.79 18.57
C ASN A 136 27.79 -8.50 17.78
N LEU A 137 27.38 -8.43 16.51
CA LEU A 137 27.45 -7.19 15.73
C LEU A 137 26.24 -6.30 16.01
N PRO A 138 26.44 -5.02 16.37
CA PRO A 138 25.33 -4.08 16.56
C PRO A 138 24.58 -3.81 15.27
N ILE A 139 23.25 -3.86 15.34
CA ILE A 139 22.36 -3.40 14.28
C ILE A 139 21.81 -2.04 14.69
N LEU A 140 22.05 -1.06 13.85
CA LEU A 140 21.61 0.31 14.04
C LEU A 140 20.42 0.63 13.13
N TYR A 141 19.44 1.35 13.67
CA TYR A 141 18.38 2.00 12.93
C TYR A 141 18.36 3.47 13.35
N GLU A 142 18.36 4.39 12.39
CA GLU A 142 18.44 5.84 12.66
C GLU A 142 19.64 6.20 13.58
N ASN A 143 20.78 5.54 13.38
CA ASN A 143 22.00 5.67 14.19
C ASN A 143 21.90 5.25 15.67
N ARG A 144 20.79 4.62 16.07
CA ARG A 144 20.63 4.04 17.40
C ARG A 144 20.75 2.52 17.33
N GLU A 145 21.50 1.93 18.26
CA GLU A 145 21.53 0.48 18.42
C GLU A 145 20.16 -0.02 18.87
N ILE A 146 19.56 -0.88 18.05
CA ILE A 146 18.25 -1.49 18.32
C ILE A 146 18.37 -2.93 18.79
N THR A 147 19.41 -3.65 18.33
CA THR A 147 19.69 -5.04 18.71
C THR A 147 21.12 -5.42 18.29
N ARG A 148 21.55 -6.63 18.65
CA ARG A 148 22.81 -7.24 18.21
C ARG A 148 22.57 -8.61 17.57
N THR A 149 23.48 -9.05 16.71
CA THR A 149 23.42 -10.41 16.15
C THR A 149 23.71 -11.47 17.21
N ASP A 150 23.01 -12.60 17.13
CA ASP A 150 23.19 -13.75 18.01
C ASP A 150 24.46 -14.58 17.67
N LEU A 151 24.62 -15.74 18.31
CA LEU A 151 25.76 -16.65 18.09
C LEU A 151 25.86 -17.18 16.64
N GLN A 152 24.76 -17.19 15.90
CA GLN A 152 24.70 -17.62 14.50
C GLN A 152 24.88 -16.43 13.54
N GLY A 153 24.98 -15.20 14.05
CA GLY A 153 25.05 -13.99 13.27
C GLY A 153 23.69 -13.52 12.77
N ILE A 154 22.59 -13.88 13.44
CA ILE A 154 21.23 -13.50 13.05
C ILE A 154 20.69 -12.44 14.02
N ALA A 155 20.01 -11.43 13.48
CA ALA A 155 19.22 -10.48 14.26
C ALA A 155 17.81 -10.38 13.67
N HIS A 156 16.79 -10.42 14.53
CA HIS A 156 15.40 -10.23 14.13
C HIS A 156 14.81 -9.01 14.86
N MET A 157 13.92 -8.30 14.17
CA MET A 157 13.31 -7.06 14.65
C MET A 157 11.98 -6.82 13.96
N ILE A 158 11.07 -6.09 14.61
CA ILE A 158 9.73 -5.80 14.10
C ILE A 158 9.54 -4.29 14.07
N PHE A 159 9.11 -3.76 12.91
CA PHE A 159 8.78 -2.36 12.72
C PHE A 159 7.29 -2.18 12.40
N ARG A 160 6.73 -1.05 12.87
CA ARG A 160 5.45 -0.52 12.39
C ARG A 160 5.76 0.56 11.35
N VAL A 161 5.39 0.32 10.11
CA VAL A 161 5.78 1.15 8.96
C VAL A 161 4.56 1.54 8.14
N GLY A 162 4.61 2.65 7.41
CA GLY A 162 3.65 2.92 6.35
C GLY A 162 3.82 1.92 5.20
N GLY A 163 2.73 1.60 4.50
CA GLY A 163 2.80 0.80 3.28
C GLY A 163 3.66 1.50 2.22
N GLY A 164 4.73 0.84 1.77
CA GLY A 164 5.68 1.38 0.80
C GLY A 164 6.88 2.13 1.39
N ASP A 165 7.02 2.17 2.72
CA ASP A 165 8.17 2.79 3.38
C ASP A 165 9.48 2.06 3.10
N THR A 166 10.60 2.77 3.31
CA THR A 166 11.95 2.21 3.19
C THR A 166 12.66 2.25 4.53
N LEU A 167 13.09 1.07 5.01
CA LEU A 167 13.88 0.93 6.22
C LEU A 167 15.37 0.90 5.87
N ARG A 168 16.18 1.68 6.59
CA ARG A 168 17.63 1.75 6.45
C ARG A 168 18.28 1.26 7.74
N LEU A 169 18.83 0.05 7.69
CA LEU A 169 19.53 -0.58 8.79
C LEU A 169 21.03 -0.51 8.53
N ARG A 170 21.84 -0.46 9.57
CA ARG A 170 23.30 -0.48 9.44
C ARG A 170 23.89 -1.51 10.38
N VAL A 171 24.80 -2.33 9.86
CA VAL A 171 25.59 -3.23 10.71
C VAL A 171 26.82 -2.45 11.16
N ASP A 172 26.97 -2.19 12.45
CA ASP A 172 28.12 -1.46 12.98
C ASP A 172 29.33 -2.39 13.07
N THR A 173 30.42 -2.04 12.41
CA THR A 173 31.67 -2.80 12.43
C THR A 173 32.81 -2.04 13.09
N ARG A 174 32.52 -0.94 13.82
CA ARG A 174 33.56 -0.14 14.49
C ARG A 174 34.37 -0.92 15.52
N GLU A 175 33.73 -1.86 16.21
CA GLU A 175 34.40 -2.75 17.18
C GLU A 175 35.24 -3.85 16.50
N GLN A 176 35.09 -4.04 15.17
CA GLN A 176 35.80 -5.06 14.39
C GLN A 176 36.43 -4.42 13.13
N PRO A 177 37.51 -3.64 13.26
CA PRO A 177 38.04 -2.77 12.21
C PRO A 177 38.64 -3.51 11.01
N LEU A 178 38.83 -4.83 11.09
CA LEU A 178 39.28 -5.67 9.98
C LEU A 178 38.15 -6.12 9.06
N LEU A 179 36.88 -6.02 9.50
CA LEU A 179 35.73 -6.44 8.69
C LEU A 179 35.48 -5.50 7.52
N ARG A 180 35.22 -6.07 6.34
CA ARG A 180 34.84 -5.35 5.12
C ARG A 180 33.56 -5.94 4.53
N PRO A 181 32.63 -5.11 4.01
CA PRO A 181 32.65 -3.64 3.99
C PRO A 181 32.56 -3.03 5.40
N ALA A 182 33.07 -1.81 5.60
CA ALA A 182 32.96 -1.14 6.89
C ALA A 182 31.58 -0.47 7.01
N ASN A 183 30.87 -0.75 8.11
CA ASN A 183 29.56 -0.16 8.41
C ASN A 183 28.51 -0.25 7.26
N PRO A 184 28.24 -1.43 6.68
CA PRO A 184 27.32 -1.55 5.55
C PRO A 184 25.89 -1.16 5.92
N GLU A 185 25.23 -0.49 4.98
CA GLU A 185 23.82 -0.15 5.04
C GLU A 185 22.98 -1.19 4.29
N LEU A 186 21.90 -1.64 4.92
CA LEU A 186 20.93 -2.58 4.41
C LEU A 186 19.61 -1.84 4.21
N VAL A 187 19.16 -1.78 2.96
CA VAL A 187 17.91 -1.12 2.59
C VAL A 187 16.83 -2.16 2.39
N VAL A 188 15.70 -1.99 3.06
CA VAL A 188 14.52 -2.86 2.94
C VAL A 188 13.35 -2.01 2.47
N HIS A 189 12.82 -2.36 1.29
CA HIS A 189 11.61 -1.73 0.76
C HIS A 189 10.40 -2.53 1.22
N THR A 190 9.49 -1.86 1.93
CA THR A 190 8.30 -2.49 2.48
C THR A 190 7.16 -2.46 1.47
N THR A 191 6.25 -3.42 1.60
CA THR A 191 5.04 -3.54 0.77
C THR A 191 3.85 -2.98 1.52
N ASP A 192 2.72 -2.78 0.84
CA ASP A 192 1.46 -2.42 1.52
C ASP A 192 0.75 -3.64 2.15
N ALA A 193 1.54 -4.51 2.79
CA ALA A 193 1.09 -5.71 3.47
C ALA A 193 2.10 -6.10 4.56
N ASP A 194 1.62 -6.80 5.58
CA ASP A 194 2.48 -7.36 6.63
C ASP A 194 3.38 -8.43 6.01
N ASN A 195 4.70 -8.32 6.23
CA ASN A 195 5.66 -9.21 5.56
C ASN A 195 6.96 -9.39 6.36
N VAL A 196 7.70 -10.44 6.00
CA VAL A 196 9.03 -10.76 6.52
C VAL A 196 10.08 -10.44 5.46
N TYR A 197 11.05 -9.61 5.82
CA TYR A 197 12.15 -9.21 4.97
C TYR A 197 13.43 -9.81 5.48
N VAL A 198 14.21 -10.41 4.58
CA VAL A 198 15.49 -11.03 4.93
C VAL A 198 16.60 -10.36 4.16
N SER A 199 17.54 -9.76 4.89
CA SER A 199 18.74 -9.15 4.32
C SER A 199 19.97 -9.90 4.79
N THR A 200 20.88 -10.21 3.86
CA THR A 200 22.10 -10.98 4.16
C THR A 200 23.31 -10.15 3.81
N GLN A 201 24.20 -9.97 4.77
CA GLN A 201 25.46 -9.24 4.61
C GLN A 201 26.65 -10.18 4.83
N GLY A 202 27.43 -10.39 3.78
CA GLY A 202 28.72 -11.07 3.87
C GLY A 202 29.81 -10.12 4.36
N PHE A 203 30.75 -10.63 5.16
CA PHE A 203 31.95 -9.89 5.52
C PHE A 203 33.20 -10.70 5.22
N GLU A 204 34.22 -10.00 4.72
CA GLU A 204 35.57 -10.52 4.58
C GLU A 204 36.49 -9.83 5.58
N GLU A 205 37.46 -10.58 6.10
CA GLU A 205 38.47 -10.04 7.00
C GLU A 205 39.68 -9.57 6.20
N ALA A 206 39.95 -8.27 6.23
CA ALA A 206 41.09 -7.71 5.54
C ALA A 206 42.40 -8.24 6.17
N ALA A 207 43.33 -8.70 5.32
CA ALA A 207 44.65 -9.06 5.79
C ALA A 207 45.32 -7.84 6.45
N PRO A 208 46.00 -8.01 7.59
CA PRO A 208 46.70 -6.91 8.23
C PRO A 208 47.74 -6.31 7.27
N PRO A 209 47.93 -4.98 7.27
CA PRO A 209 48.89 -4.35 6.38
C PRO A 209 50.27 -4.99 6.57
N ARG A 210 50.83 -5.55 5.49
CA ARG A 210 52.19 -6.11 5.53
C ARG A 210 53.14 -4.99 5.91
N ALA A 211 53.89 -5.19 6.99
CA ALA A 211 54.90 -4.25 7.43
C ALA A 211 55.83 -3.91 6.25
N PRO A 212 56.18 -2.63 6.05
CA PRO A 212 57.11 -2.25 5.00
C PRO A 212 58.40 -3.03 5.22
N ARG A 213 58.78 -3.85 4.22
CA ARG A 213 60.06 -4.55 4.27
C ARG A 213 61.14 -3.47 4.43
N PRO A 214 62.04 -3.58 5.43
CA PRO A 214 63.14 -2.63 5.55
C PRO A 214 63.86 -2.62 4.20
N ARG A 215 63.98 -1.42 3.60
CA ARG A 215 64.79 -1.26 2.39
C ARG A 215 66.18 -1.77 2.76
N SER A 216 66.60 -2.87 2.14
CA SER A 216 67.97 -3.36 2.26
C SER A 216 68.88 -2.17 1.97
N ALA A 217 69.76 -1.84 2.91
CA ALA A 217 70.72 -0.76 2.73
C ALA A 217 71.45 -0.96 1.38
N PRO A 218 71.75 0.11 0.63
CA PRO A 218 72.49 -0.01 -0.62
C PRO A 218 73.79 -0.77 -0.32
N VAL A 219 73.94 -1.94 -0.96
CA VAL A 219 75.17 -2.71 -0.89
C VAL A 219 76.25 -1.85 -1.53
N ILE A 220 77.11 -1.25 -0.70
CA ILE A 220 78.30 -0.56 -1.17
C ILE A 220 79.18 -1.64 -1.81
N ARG A 221 79.18 -1.69 -3.15
CA ARG A 221 80.11 -2.54 -3.90
C ARG A 221 81.50 -2.01 -3.64
N GLY A 222 82.26 -2.70 -2.77
CA GLY A 222 83.67 -2.43 -2.58
C GLY A 222 84.45 -2.56 -3.90
N PRO A 223 85.65 -1.97 -4.00
CA PRO A 223 86.44 -1.95 -5.22
C PRO A 223 86.73 -3.38 -5.70
N GLN A 224 86.21 -3.73 -6.88
CA GLN A 224 86.58 -4.97 -7.56
C GLN A 224 88.06 -4.90 -7.93
N ARG A 225 88.87 -5.83 -7.40
CA ARG A 225 90.25 -6.00 -7.87
C ARG A 225 90.23 -6.46 -9.32
N ILE A 226 90.76 -5.63 -10.20
CA ILE A 226 91.04 -5.98 -11.59
C ILE A 226 92.11 -7.10 -11.58
N PRO A 227 91.86 -8.27 -12.18
CA PRO A 227 92.88 -9.31 -12.28
C PRO A 227 94.04 -8.84 -13.15
N ALA A 228 95.27 -9.04 -12.67
CA ALA A 228 96.48 -8.66 -13.36
C ALA A 228 96.60 -9.41 -14.71
N ARG A 229 96.81 -8.63 -15.78
CA ARG A 229 97.11 -9.11 -17.13
C ARG A 229 98.45 -9.87 -17.09
N ARG A 230 98.41 -11.20 -17.29
CA ARG A 230 99.62 -12.02 -17.46
C ARG A 230 100.43 -11.51 -18.67
N PRO A 231 101.72 -11.20 -18.51
CA PRO A 231 102.63 -11.00 -19.63
C PRO A 231 103.31 -12.34 -20.00
N GLY A 232 103.42 -12.62 -21.30
CA GLY A 232 104.21 -13.71 -21.86
C GLY A 232 103.46 -14.43 -23.00
N GLY A 233 103.99 -14.55 -24.22
CA GLY A 233 105.33 -14.21 -24.70
C GLY A 233 105.45 -14.36 -26.22
N PHE A 234 106.55 -13.78 -26.70
CA PHE A 234 107.24 -13.87 -27.98
C PHE A 234 106.91 -15.01 -28.95
N PHE A 235 106.84 -14.64 -30.23
CA PHE A 235 107.84 -15.06 -31.23
C PHE A 235 108.52 -13.80 -31.78
#